data_AF-A0A8M1MQ11-F1
#
_entry.id   AF-A0A8M1MQ11-F1
#
_cell.length_a   1.000
_cell.length_b   1.000
_cell.length_c   1.000
_cell.angle_alpha   90.00
_cell.angle_beta   90.00
_cell.angle_gamma   90.00
#
_symmetry.space_group_name_H-M   'P 1'
#
loop_
_entity.id
_entity.type
_entity.pdbx_description
1 polymer ?
#
loop_
_entity_poly.entity_id
_entity_poly.type
_entity_poly.pdbx_seq_one_letter_code
_entity_poly.pdbx_strand_id
1 'polypeptide(L)'
;MVRAYSDMREANYKNSDKYFHARGNFDAAQRGPGGAWAAKVISDAREKSQRVTDLFKYGDSGHGVEDSKADQAANEWGRSGKDPNYFRPPGLPDKY
;
A
#
# COMPACT_ATOMS: atom_id res chain seq x y z
N MET A 1 6.23 3.51 5.77
CA MET A 1 6.59 2.63 4.63
C MET A 1 7.16 1.26 5.05
N VAL A 2 8.44 1.12 5.43
CA VAL A 2 9.04 -0.21 5.72
C VAL A 2 8.29 -1.00 6.81
N ARG A 3 7.97 -0.35 7.94
CA ARG A 3 7.18 -0.97 9.01
C ARG A 3 5.83 -1.49 8.49
N ALA A 4 5.13 -0.70 7.68
CA ALA A 4 3.84 -1.13 7.13
C ALA A 4 3.96 -2.34 6.21
N TYR A 5 5.07 -2.46 5.46
CA TYR A 5 5.37 -3.66 4.69
C TYR A 5 5.69 -4.86 5.59
N SER A 6 6.51 -4.68 6.63
CA SER A 6 6.81 -5.73 7.61
C SER A 6 5.55 -6.25 8.29
N ASP A 7 4.69 -5.35 8.78
CA ASP A 7 3.44 -5.70 9.43
C ASP A 7 2.45 -6.37 8.47
N MET A 8 2.38 -5.95 7.20
CA MET A 8 1.59 -6.63 6.17
C MET A 8 2.02 -8.09 5.99
N ARG A 9 3.35 -8.31 5.98
CA ARG A 9 3.94 -9.65 5.86
C ARG A 9 3.72 -10.49 7.13
N GLU A 10 3.84 -9.87 8.30
CA GLU A 10 3.60 -10.52 9.60
C GLU A 10 2.13 -10.88 9.79
N ALA A 11 1.22 -9.95 9.48
CA ALA A 11 -0.21 -10.14 9.61
C ALA A 11 -0.72 -11.28 8.73
N ASN A 12 -0.16 -11.42 7.52
CA ASN A 12 -0.55 -12.41 6.51
C ASN A 12 -2.10 -12.53 6.42
N TYR A 13 -2.77 -11.36 6.41
CA TYR A 13 -4.21 -11.28 6.60
C TYR A 13 -4.90 -10.96 5.28
N LYS A 14 -5.97 -11.70 4.98
CA LYS A 14 -6.70 -11.57 3.73
C LYS A 14 -7.32 -10.17 3.60
N ASN A 15 -7.24 -9.57 2.41
CA ASN A 15 -7.80 -8.26 2.06
C ASN A 15 -7.27 -7.09 2.93
N SER A 16 -6.05 -7.21 3.46
CA SER A 16 -5.42 -6.17 4.30
C SER A 16 -4.37 -5.33 3.57
N ASP A 17 -4.06 -5.67 2.31
CA ASP A 17 -3.03 -5.01 1.51
C ASP A 17 -3.30 -3.50 1.39
N LYS A 18 -4.49 -3.09 0.95
CA LYS A 18 -4.87 -1.67 0.82
C LYS A 18 -4.80 -0.90 2.14
N TYR A 19 -5.11 -1.55 3.26
CA TYR A 19 -4.92 -0.98 4.59
C TYR A 19 -3.45 -0.65 4.87
N PHE A 20 -2.54 -1.60 4.63
CA PHE A 20 -1.12 -1.38 4.87
C PHE A 20 -0.48 -0.38 3.89
N HIS A 21 -0.99 -0.29 2.66
CA HIS A 21 -0.67 0.77 1.71
C HIS A 21 -1.02 2.16 2.24
N ALA A 22 -2.28 2.33 2.66
CA ALA A 22 -2.78 3.58 3.22
C ALA A 22 -2.05 3.94 4.52
N ARG A 23 -1.92 3.01 5.48
CA ARG A 23 -1.25 3.25 6.76
C ARG A 23 0.22 3.62 6.57
N GLY A 24 0.93 2.90 5.70
CA GLY A 24 2.34 3.18 5.41
C GLY A 24 2.58 4.59 4.87
N ASN A 25 1.70 5.06 3.97
CA ASN A 25 1.73 6.40 3.39
C ASN A 25 1.27 7.48 4.38
N PHE A 26 0.23 7.19 5.18
CA PHE A 26 -0.25 8.07 6.25
C PHE A 26 0.88 8.34 7.25
N ASP A 27 1.47 7.30 7.84
CA ASP A 27 2.57 7.42 8.80
C ASP A 27 3.77 8.21 8.26
N ALA A 28 4.06 8.05 6.97
CA ALA A 28 5.14 8.77 6.31
C ALA A 28 4.77 10.24 6.10
N ALA A 29 3.56 10.55 5.63
CA ALA A 29 3.09 11.92 5.42
C ALA A 29 3.01 12.72 6.74
N GLN A 30 2.72 12.06 7.88
CA GLN A 30 2.76 12.70 9.20
C GLN A 30 4.14 13.22 9.60
N ARG A 31 5.21 12.83 8.90
CA ARG A 31 6.57 13.36 9.12
C ARG A 31 6.85 14.65 8.34
N GLY A 32 5.82 15.24 7.72
CA GLY A 32 5.92 16.46 6.93
C GLY A 32 6.24 16.23 5.45
N PRO A 33 6.56 17.31 4.71
CA PRO A 33 6.68 17.26 3.24
C PRO A 33 7.70 16.23 2.73
N GLY A 34 8.84 16.09 3.40
CA GLY A 34 9.85 15.09 3.04
C GLY A 34 9.36 13.65 3.22
N GLY A 35 8.55 13.41 4.24
CA GLY A 35 7.91 12.11 4.47
C GLY A 35 6.86 11.78 3.41
N ALA A 36 6.03 12.74 3.03
CA ALA A 36 5.07 12.59 1.93
C ALA A 36 5.76 12.33 0.59
N TRP A 37 6.86 13.05 0.31
CA TRP A 37 7.68 12.82 -0.88
C TRP A 37 8.28 11.42 -0.90
N ALA A 38 8.89 10.97 0.21
CA ALA A 38 9.47 9.64 0.32
C ALA A 38 8.40 8.55 0.13
N ALA A 39 7.20 8.74 0.70
CA ALA A 39 6.08 7.84 0.54
C ALA A 39 5.66 7.69 -0.93
N LYS A 40 5.62 8.80 -1.68
CA LYS A 40 5.34 8.78 -3.12
C LYS A 40 6.40 7.98 -3.90
N VAL A 41 7.67 8.31 -3.73
CA VAL A 41 8.77 7.65 -4.45
C VAL A 41 8.79 6.15 -4.18
N ILE A 42 8.65 5.75 -2.92
CA ILE A 42 8.65 4.33 -2.54
C ILE A 42 7.42 3.60 -3.08
N SER A 43 6.24 4.24 -3.07
CA SER A 43 5.02 3.64 -3.62
C SER A 43 5.12 3.43 -5.13
N ASP A 44 5.60 4.43 -5.86
CA ASP A 44 5.78 4.37 -7.32
C ASP A 44 6.83 3.31 -7.71
N ALA A 45 7.89 3.15 -6.91
CA ALA A 45 8.89 2.10 -7.11
C ALA A 45 8.31 0.70 -6.88
N ARG A 46 7.49 0.53 -5.84
CA ARG A 46 6.83 -0.75 -5.53
C ARG A 46 5.86 -1.16 -6.64
N GLU A 47 5.05 -0.22 -7.16
CA GLU A 47 4.13 -0.48 -8.28
C GLU A 47 4.88 -0.99 -9.52
N LYS A 48 5.99 -0.31 -9.90
CA LYS A 48 6.81 -0.73 -11.05
C LYS A 48 7.34 -2.14 -10.87
N SER A 49 7.81 -2.47 -9.67
CA SER A 49 8.29 -3.82 -9.36
C SER A 49 7.15 -4.85 -9.41
N GLN A 50 5.96 -4.54 -8.87
CA GLN A 50 4.79 -5.41 -8.93
C GLN A 50 4.37 -5.70 -10.36
N ARG A 51 4.22 -4.67 -11.21
CA ARG A 51 3.87 -4.82 -12.63
C ARG A 51 4.83 -5.73 -13.38
N VAL A 52 6.13 -5.61 -13.13
CA VAL A 52 7.13 -6.50 -13.71
C VAL A 52 6.92 -7.94 -13.24
N THR A 53 6.72 -8.15 -11.94
CA THR A 53 6.48 -9.50 -11.41
C THR A 53 5.17 -10.11 -11.88
N ASP A 54 4.12 -9.32 -12.05
CA ASP A 54 2.81 -9.77 -12.53
C ASP A 54 2.86 -10.15 -14.01
N LEU A 55 3.60 -9.40 -14.83
CA LEU A 55 3.86 -9.77 -16.22
C LEU A 55 4.51 -11.15 -16.32
N PHE A 56 5.50 -11.43 -15.47
CA PHE A 56 6.16 -12.74 -15.44
C PHE A 56 5.25 -13.88 -14.93
N LYS A 57 4.32 -13.60 -14.02
CA LYS A 57 3.46 -14.62 -13.39
C LYS A 57 2.16 -14.88 -14.16
N TYR A 58 1.55 -13.83 -14.70
CA TYR A 58 0.18 -13.83 -15.22
C TYR A 58 0.09 -13.35 -16.67
N GLY A 59 1.20 -12.99 -17.32
CA GLY A 59 1.20 -12.44 -18.68
C GLY A 59 0.42 -11.13 -18.79
N ASP A 60 -0.13 -10.85 -19.98
CA ASP A 60 -0.92 -9.64 -20.25
C ASP A 60 -2.41 -9.81 -19.92
N SER A 61 -2.74 -10.56 -18.87
CA SER A 61 -4.12 -10.87 -18.47
C SER A 61 -4.91 -9.67 -17.91
N GLY A 62 -4.32 -8.46 -17.88
CA GLY A 62 -4.90 -7.25 -17.30
C GLY A 62 -5.01 -7.25 -15.77
N HIS A 63 -4.76 -8.40 -15.12
CA HIS A 63 -4.94 -8.60 -13.69
C HIS A 63 -4.10 -7.63 -12.83
N GLY A 64 -2.87 -7.35 -13.25
CA GLY A 64 -1.97 -6.42 -12.52
C GLY A 64 -2.36 -4.94 -12.64
N VAL A 65 -3.17 -4.56 -13.65
CA VAL A 65 -3.50 -3.14 -13.89
C VAL A 65 -4.54 -2.63 -12.89
N GLU A 66 -5.62 -3.38 -12.68
CA GLU A 66 -6.67 -2.99 -11.74
C GLU A 66 -6.17 -3.01 -10.29
N ASP A 67 -5.36 -4.02 -9.92
CA ASP A 67 -4.77 -4.09 -8.59
C ASP A 67 -3.79 -2.92 -8.34
N SER A 68 -2.97 -2.58 -9.35
CA SER A 68 -2.06 -1.41 -9.28
C SER A 68 -2.81 -0.09 -9.09
N LYS A 69 -3.95 0.10 -9.77
CA LYS A 69 -4.79 1.30 -9.60
C LYS A 69 -5.35 1.39 -8.18
N ALA A 70 -5.85 0.27 -7.66
CA ALA A 70 -6.38 0.23 -6.31
C ALA A 70 -5.28 0.46 -5.25
N ASP A 71 -4.08 -0.08 -5.46
CA ASP A 71 -2.90 0.18 -4.61
C ASP A 71 -2.56 1.66 -4.60
N GLN A 72 -2.53 2.31 -5.78
CA GLN A 72 -2.26 3.75 -5.89
C GLN A 72 -3.32 4.60 -5.18
N ALA A 73 -4.60 4.26 -5.33
CA ALA A 73 -5.68 4.95 -4.63
C ALA A 73 -5.54 4.85 -3.11
N ALA A 74 -5.17 3.67 -2.59
CA ALA A 74 -4.90 3.50 -1.16
C ALA A 74 -3.66 4.28 -0.69
N ASN A 75 -2.58 4.29 -1.48
CA ASN A 75 -1.39 5.08 -1.19
C ASN A 75 -1.72 6.57 -1.10
N GLU A 76 -2.48 7.10 -2.07
CA GLU A 76 -2.88 8.51 -2.11
C GLU A 76 -3.83 8.88 -0.97
N TRP A 77 -4.79 8.01 -0.65
CA TRP A 77 -5.70 8.19 0.48
C TRP A 77 -4.92 8.42 1.78
N GLY A 78 -4.02 7.50 2.10
CA GLY A 78 -3.17 7.60 3.28
C GLY A 78 -2.26 8.83 3.23
N ARG A 79 -1.59 9.07 2.10
CA ARG A 79 -0.66 10.20 1.92
C ARG A 79 -1.35 11.55 2.04
N SER A 80 -2.65 11.63 1.72
CA SER A 80 -3.48 12.83 1.91
C SER A 80 -3.89 13.09 3.36
N GLY A 81 -3.54 12.19 4.29
CA GLY A 81 -3.90 12.31 5.71
C GLY A 81 -5.29 11.79 6.05
N LYS A 82 -5.96 11.06 5.13
CA LYS A 82 -7.24 10.40 5.43
C LYS A 82 -7.00 9.11 6.22
N ASP A 83 -7.99 8.72 7.01
CA ASP A 83 -7.91 7.57 7.91
C ASP A 83 -7.68 6.25 7.14
N PRO A 84 -6.56 5.54 7.37
CA PRO A 84 -6.30 4.23 6.78
C PRO A 84 -7.34 3.16 7.13
N ASN A 85 -8.05 3.30 8.26
CA ASN A 85 -9.05 2.32 8.69
C ASN A 85 -10.24 2.20 7.74
N TYR A 86 -10.40 3.15 6.82
CA TYR A 86 -11.31 3.01 5.68
C TYR A 86 -11.10 1.68 4.92
N PHE A 87 -9.85 1.18 4.85
CA PHE A 87 -9.50 -0.08 4.20
C PHE A 87 -9.29 -1.24 5.17
N ARG A 88 -9.50 -1.05 6.50
CA ARG A 88 -9.21 -2.10 7.49
C ARG A 88 -10.20 -3.25 7.33
N PRO A 89 -9.73 -4.49 7.07
CA PRO A 89 -10.64 -5.62 7.01
C PRO A 89 -11.12 -6.02 8.41
N PRO A 90 -12.36 -6.53 8.54
CA PRO A 90 -12.87 -7.04 9.80
C PRO A 90 -11.94 -8.12 10.40
N GLY A 91 -11.66 -8.00 11.69
CA GLY A 91 -10.83 -8.95 12.43
C GLY A 91 -9.32 -8.80 12.27
N LEU A 92 -8.83 -7.80 11.53
CA LEU A 92 -7.39 -7.47 11.53
C LEU A 92 -6.97 -7.11 12.97
N PRO A 93 -5.97 -7.79 13.57
CA PRO A 93 -5.56 -7.54 14.95
C PRO A 93 -5.21 -6.07 15.23
N ASP A 94 -5.72 -5.52 16.33
CA ASP A 94 -5.61 -4.09 16.68
C ASP A 94 -4.17 -3.56 16.84
N LYS A 95 -3.19 -4.46 16.98
CA LYS A 95 -1.77 -4.06 16.99
C LYS A 95 -1.29 -3.50 15.65
N TYR A 96 -2.03 -3.75 14.57
CA TYR A 96 -1.78 -3.24 13.24
C TYR A 96 -2.62 -2.01 12.98
#